data_AF-X0W8R6-F1
#
_entry.id   AF-X0W8R6-F1
#
_cell.length_a   1.000
_cell.length_b   1.000
_cell.length_c   1.000
_cell.angle_alpha   90.00
_cell.angle_beta   90.00
_cell.angle_gamma   90.00
#
_symmetry.space_group_name_H-M   'P 1'
#
loop_
_entity.id
_entity.type
_entity.pdbx_description
1 polymer ?
#
loop_
_entity_poly.entity_id
_entity_poly.type
_entity_poly.pdbx_seq_one_letter_code
_entity_poly.pdbx_strand_id
1 'polypeptide(L)'
;MIEIDGATGEGGGQILRTALSLAVARQQPVRVIRVRANRKPPGLRAQHLTSIHAAQLISGAEVVGATPGSTSLEFTPGAVRAGEYPLSVGTAGSTSLVLQTVALPLALAGGSSRVTVTGGTH
;
A
#
# COMPACT_ATOMS: atom_id res chain seq x y z
N MET A 1 10.38 10.33 10.24
CA MET A 1 9.21 10.09 9.36
C MET A 1 9.38 10.95 8.11
N ILE A 2 9.15 10.41 6.92
CA ILE A 2 9.18 11.14 5.63
C ILE A 2 7.76 11.62 5.30
N GLU A 3 7.61 12.86 4.85
CA GLU A 3 6.33 13.34 4.31
C GLU A 3 6.36 13.34 2.77
N ILE A 4 5.28 12.86 2.16
CA ILE A 4 5.13 12.79 0.70
C ILE A 4 3.83 13.48 0.31
N ASP A 5 3.93 14.39 -0.66
CA ASP A 5 2.76 14.99 -1.29
C ASP A 5 2.18 14.07 -2.38
N GLY A 6 1.02 13.49 -2.08
CA GLY A 6 0.24 12.63 -2.98
C GLY A 6 -0.43 13.34 -4.16
N ALA A 7 -0.35 14.68 -4.24
CA ALA A 7 -0.77 15.46 -5.40
C ALA A 7 0.32 15.59 -6.47
N THR A 8 1.57 15.20 -6.17
CA THR A 8 2.70 15.32 -7.10
C THR A 8 2.47 14.51 -8.39
N GLY A 9 2.92 15.03 -9.53
CA GLY A 9 2.78 14.37 -10.83
C GLY A 9 1.32 14.12 -11.20
N GLU A 10 0.99 12.88 -11.57
CA GLU A 10 -0.38 12.50 -11.94
C GLU A 10 -1.38 12.53 -10.75
N GLY A 11 -0.89 12.64 -9.50
CA GLY A 11 -1.73 12.63 -8.30
C GLY A 11 -2.65 11.40 -8.22
N GLY A 12 -2.14 10.23 -8.63
CA GLY A 12 -2.87 8.96 -8.67
C GLY A 12 -2.60 8.05 -7.48
N GLY A 13 -2.88 6.76 -7.64
CA GLY A 13 -2.59 5.74 -6.61
C GLY A 13 -1.14 5.26 -6.57
N GLN A 14 -0.33 5.60 -7.59
CA GLN A 14 1.03 5.07 -7.73
C GLN A 14 1.97 5.58 -6.63
N ILE A 15 1.92 6.88 -6.30
CA ILE A 15 2.73 7.47 -5.23
C ILE A 15 2.51 6.74 -3.91
N LEU A 16 1.25 6.48 -3.56
CA LEU A 16 0.91 5.76 -2.33
C LEU A 16 1.53 4.36 -2.30
N ARG A 17 1.35 3.57 -3.36
CA ARG A 17 1.87 2.19 -3.40
C ARG A 17 3.38 2.14 -3.34
N THR A 18 4.05 3.02 -4.09
CA THR A 18 5.51 3.12 -4.07
C THR A 18 6.02 3.59 -2.70
N ALA A 19 5.36 4.58 -2.08
CA ALA A 19 5.69 5.06 -0.75
C ALA A 19 5.60 3.94 0.30
N LEU A 20 4.52 3.16 0.30
CA LEU A 20 4.35 2.01 1.20
C LEU A 20 5.43 0.95 0.97
N SER A 21 5.66 0.57 -0.30
CA SER A 21 6.67 -0.43 -0.66
C SER A 21 8.06 -0.03 -0.17
N LEU A 22 8.46 1.23 -0.39
CA LEU A 22 9.75 1.75 0.06
C LEU A 22 9.81 1.93 1.57
N ALA A 23 8.75 2.41 2.22
CA ALA A 23 8.68 2.54 3.67
C ALA A 23 8.95 1.20 4.34
N VAL A 24 8.25 0.14 3.90
CA VAL A 24 8.46 -1.21 4.41
C VAL A 24 9.87 -1.71 4.11
N ALA A 25 10.33 -1.60 2.85
CA ALA A 25 11.62 -2.13 2.44
C ALA A 25 12.82 -1.40 3.09
N ARG A 26 12.65 -0.15 3.51
CA ARG A 26 13.67 0.68 4.17
C ARG A 26 13.46 0.85 5.68
N GLN A 27 12.40 0.25 6.24
CA GLN A 27 12.03 0.41 7.65
C GLN A 27 11.92 1.89 8.07
N GLN A 28 11.33 2.72 7.20
CA GLN A 28 11.25 4.16 7.38
C GLN A 28 9.78 4.61 7.42
N PRO A 29 9.30 5.23 8.51
CA PRO A 29 7.93 5.72 8.60
C PRO A 29 7.63 6.80 7.56
N VAL A 30 6.41 6.76 7.00
CA VAL A 30 5.95 7.68 5.95
C VAL A 30 4.57 8.26 6.26
N ARG A 31 4.39 9.54 5.94
CA ARG A 31 3.11 10.24 5.89
C ARG A 31 2.83 10.66 4.46
N VAL A 32 1.72 10.21 3.88
CA VAL A 32 1.27 10.65 2.55
C VAL A 32 0.07 11.57 2.73
N ILE A 33 0.23 12.84 2.34
CA ILE A 33 -0.84 13.85 2.37
C ILE A 33 -1.43 14.04 0.98
N ARG A 34 -2.60 14.68 0.88
CA ARG A 34 -3.28 14.99 -0.40
C ARG A 34 -3.42 13.77 -1.32
N VAL A 35 -3.71 12.61 -0.75
CA VAL A 35 -3.85 11.35 -1.48
C VAL A 35 -4.91 11.49 -2.57
N ARG A 36 -4.49 11.24 -3.82
CA ARG A 36 -5.36 11.32 -5.01
C ARG A 36 -6.05 12.67 -5.21
N ALA A 37 -5.43 13.77 -4.79
CA ALA A 37 -6.02 15.11 -4.91
C ALA A 37 -6.40 15.48 -6.36
N ASN A 38 -5.67 14.97 -7.36
CA ASN A 38 -5.91 15.27 -8.78
C ASN A 38 -6.91 14.30 -9.44
N ARG A 39 -7.58 13.43 -8.66
CA ARG A 39 -8.58 12.48 -9.16
C ARG A 39 -9.96 12.81 -8.63
N LYS A 40 -11.00 12.51 -9.43
CA LYS A 40 -12.40 12.59 -9.01
C LYS A 40 -12.99 11.19 -8.82
N PRO A 41 -13.53 10.85 -7.65
CA PRO A 41 -13.41 11.59 -6.39
C PRO A 41 -12.02 11.33 -5.74
N PRO A 42 -11.52 12.24 -4.88
CA PRO A 42 -10.19 12.13 -4.27
C PRO A 42 -10.14 11.02 -3.20
N GLY A 43 -8.98 10.89 -2.55
CA GLY A 43 -8.76 10.03 -1.39
C GLY A 43 -8.67 8.54 -1.68
N LEU A 44 -8.53 7.75 -0.62
CA LEU A 44 -8.37 6.29 -0.68
C LEU A 44 -9.61 5.58 -1.26
N ARG A 45 -9.37 4.47 -1.94
CA ARG A 45 -10.38 3.59 -2.59
C ARG A 45 -10.12 2.15 -2.16
N ALA A 46 -11.05 1.23 -2.44
CA ALA A 46 -10.95 -0.19 -2.08
C ALA A 46 -9.57 -0.81 -2.41
N GLN A 47 -9.07 -0.62 -3.65
CA GLN A 47 -7.74 -1.14 -4.03
C GLN A 47 -6.59 -0.53 -3.22
N HIS A 48 -6.66 0.78 -2.89
CA HIS A 48 -5.64 1.43 -2.06
C HIS A 48 -5.66 0.88 -0.64
N LEU A 49 -6.86 0.73 -0.06
CA LEU A 49 -7.04 0.16 1.28
C LEU A 49 -6.52 -1.28 1.33
N THR A 50 -6.77 -2.07 0.29
CA THR A 50 -6.21 -3.43 0.17
C THR A 50 -4.69 -3.41 0.09
N SER A 51 -4.10 -2.45 -0.63
CA SER A 51 -2.64 -2.30 -0.73
C SER A 51 -2.03 -1.90 0.61
N ILE A 52 -2.67 -0.99 1.35
CA ILE A 52 -2.27 -0.58 2.70
C ILE A 52 -2.36 -1.76 3.66
N HIS A 53 -3.48 -2.50 3.63
CA HIS A 53 -3.68 -3.67 4.48
C HIS A 53 -2.67 -4.77 4.18
N ALA A 54 -2.36 -5.03 2.91
CA ALA A 54 -1.33 -5.98 2.52
C ALA A 54 0.06 -5.57 3.06
N ALA A 55 0.43 -4.31 2.90
CA ALA A 55 1.68 -3.77 3.45
C ALA A 55 1.71 -3.88 4.99
N GLN A 56 0.58 -3.62 5.65
CA GLN A 56 0.42 -3.75 7.09
C GLN A 56 0.60 -5.20 7.56
N LEU A 57 -0.04 -6.17 6.90
CA LEU A 57 0.05 -7.59 7.23
C LEU A 57 1.48 -8.13 7.17
N ILE A 58 2.24 -7.77 6.12
CA ILE A 58 3.59 -8.29 5.94
C ILE A 58 4.61 -7.67 6.88
N SER A 59 4.33 -6.49 7.45
CA SER A 59 5.29 -5.71 8.25
C SER A 59 4.84 -5.47 9.69
N GLY A 60 3.62 -5.84 10.07
CA GLY A 60 3.06 -5.52 11.39
C GLY A 60 2.94 -4.01 11.64
N ALA A 61 2.72 -3.22 10.59
CA ALA A 61 2.76 -1.76 10.68
C ALA A 61 1.64 -1.17 11.55
N GLU A 62 1.94 -0.04 12.17
CA GLU A 62 0.92 0.88 12.69
C GLU A 62 0.44 1.79 11.56
N VAL A 63 -0.88 1.98 11.46
CA VAL A 63 -1.50 2.69 10.34
C VAL A 63 -2.60 3.62 10.85
N VAL A 64 -2.54 4.89 10.45
CA VAL A 64 -3.56 5.91 10.77
C VAL A 64 -4.10 6.51 9.48
N GLY A 65 -5.42 6.63 9.37
CA GLY A 65 -6.08 7.24 8.21
C GLY A 65 -6.38 6.30 7.04
N ALA A 66 -6.27 4.97 7.24
CA ALA A 66 -6.62 3.95 6.24
C ALA A 66 -8.14 3.72 6.15
N THR A 67 -8.90 4.75 5.79
CA THR A 67 -10.36 4.69 5.62
C THR A 67 -10.79 5.16 4.23
N PRO A 68 -11.94 4.70 3.70
CA PRO A 68 -12.44 5.14 2.40
C PRO A 68 -12.53 6.66 2.30
N GLY A 69 -12.02 7.24 1.21
CA GLY A 69 -12.05 8.68 0.98
C GLY A 69 -11.02 9.50 1.75
N SER A 70 -10.24 8.89 2.66
CA SER A 70 -9.18 9.61 3.38
C SER A 70 -8.15 10.20 2.41
N THR A 71 -7.72 11.43 2.69
CA THR A 71 -6.72 12.16 1.92
C THR A 71 -5.36 12.21 2.62
N SER A 72 -5.22 11.57 3.78
CA SER A 72 -3.98 11.48 4.55
C SER A 72 -3.80 10.09 5.11
N LEU A 73 -2.57 9.56 5.05
CA LEU A 73 -2.20 8.27 5.61
C LEU A 73 -0.87 8.40 6.34
N GLU A 74 -0.80 7.91 7.57
CA GLU A 74 0.46 7.66 8.27
C GLU A 74 0.69 6.16 8.37
N PHE A 75 1.92 5.74 8.07
CA PHE A 75 2.32 4.34 8.03
C PHE A 75 3.69 4.16 8.65
N THR A 76 3.74 3.42 9.76
CA THR A 76 4.97 3.11 10.51
C THR A 76 5.25 1.63 10.37
N PRO A 77 6.20 1.21 9.50
CA PRO A 77 6.49 -0.19 9.25
C PRO A 77 7.16 -0.85 10.46
N GLY A 78 6.86 -2.12 10.70
CA GLY A 78 7.70 -3.02 11.47
C GLY A 78 8.50 -3.97 10.58
N ALA A 79 9.15 -4.95 11.20
CA ALA A 79 9.97 -5.93 10.51
C ALA A 79 9.15 -6.78 9.52
N VAL A 80 9.64 -6.92 8.30
CA VAL A 80 9.00 -7.71 7.25
C VAL A 80 9.09 -9.19 7.59
N ARG A 81 7.98 -9.92 7.38
CA ARG A 81 7.90 -11.36 7.56
C ARG A 81 7.65 -12.02 6.22
N ALA A 82 8.37 -13.11 5.95
CA ALA A 82 8.04 -14.00 4.85
C ALA A 82 6.89 -14.94 5.28
N GLY A 83 6.06 -15.37 4.34
CA GLY A 83 4.93 -16.26 4.66
C GLY A 83 3.87 -16.33 3.56
N GLU A 84 2.69 -16.82 3.94
CA GLU A 84 1.55 -16.93 3.05
C GLU A 84 0.52 -15.83 3.33
N TYR A 85 0.12 -15.11 2.28
CA TYR A 85 -0.74 -13.94 2.37
C TYR A 85 -1.91 -14.06 1.38
N PRO A 86 -3.07 -14.57 1.83
CA PRO A 86 -4.31 -14.50 1.08
C PRO A 86 -4.92 -13.10 1.20
N LEU A 87 -5.10 -12.42 0.08
CA LEU A 87 -5.62 -11.06 -0.01
C LEU A 87 -6.83 -11.03 -0.94
N SER A 88 -7.85 -10.26 -0.58
CA SER A 88 -9.02 -10.00 -1.44
C SER A 88 -9.26 -8.51 -1.54
N VAL A 89 -9.38 -8.01 -2.77
CA VAL A 89 -9.71 -6.61 -3.04
C VAL A 89 -11.19 -6.32 -2.75
N GLY A 90 -12.05 -7.36 -2.78
CA GLY A 90 -13.50 -7.25 -2.59
C GLY A 90 -14.25 -6.56 -3.73
N THR A 91 -13.54 -6.09 -4.75
CA THR A 91 -14.09 -5.45 -5.96
C THR A 91 -13.29 -5.88 -7.20
N ALA A 92 -13.66 -5.38 -8.38
CA ALA A 92 -12.85 -5.51 -9.60
C ALA A 92 -11.56 -4.65 -9.60
N GLY A 93 -11.04 -4.29 -8.43
CA GLY A 93 -9.77 -3.56 -8.36
C GLY A 93 -8.61 -4.48 -8.78
N SER A 94 -7.66 -3.93 -9.54
CA SER A 94 -6.54 -4.71 -10.09
C SER A 94 -5.71 -5.40 -9.01
N THR A 95 -5.55 -6.72 -9.17
CA THR A 95 -4.72 -7.58 -8.32
C THR A 95 -3.23 -7.24 -8.45
N SER A 96 -2.78 -6.94 -9.67
CA SER A 96 -1.38 -6.60 -9.97
C SER A 96 -0.88 -5.37 -9.21
N LEU A 97 -1.73 -4.36 -9.00
CA LEU A 97 -1.36 -3.18 -8.23
C LEU A 97 -1.25 -3.46 -6.72
N VAL A 98 -2.03 -4.39 -6.18
CA VAL A 98 -1.84 -4.85 -4.79
C VAL A 98 -0.50 -5.59 -4.69
N LEU A 99 -0.24 -6.52 -5.61
CA LEU A 99 1.01 -7.27 -5.67
C LEU A 99 2.24 -6.34 -5.78
N GLN A 100 2.16 -5.30 -6.63
CA GLN A 100 3.22 -4.29 -6.80
C GLN A 100 3.65 -3.65 -5.47
N THR A 101 2.73 -3.50 -4.52
CA THR A 101 3.01 -2.85 -3.23
C THR A 101 3.89 -3.73 -2.34
N VAL A 102 3.67 -5.05 -2.35
CA VAL A 102 4.30 -5.98 -1.40
C VAL A 102 5.44 -6.82 -2.01
N ALA A 103 5.53 -6.91 -3.34
CA ALA A 103 6.50 -7.77 -4.02
C ALA A 103 7.95 -7.46 -3.63
N LEU A 104 8.37 -6.18 -3.67
CA LEU A 104 9.73 -5.79 -3.32
C LEU A 104 10.04 -6.03 -1.83
N PRO A 105 9.23 -5.59 -0.86
CA PRO A 105 9.44 -5.93 0.55
C PRO A 105 9.62 -7.43 0.82
N LEU A 106 8.74 -8.28 0.26
CA LEU A 106 8.79 -9.72 0.48
C LEU A 106 10.01 -10.37 -0.20
N ALA A 107 10.40 -9.89 -1.39
CA ALA A 107 11.61 -10.37 -2.06
C ALA A 107 12.89 -10.07 -1.24
N LEU A 108 12.87 -9.04 -0.39
CA LEU A 108 13.97 -8.67 0.48
C LEU A 108 13.87 -9.26 1.90
N ALA A 109 12.81 -10.02 2.22
CA ALA A 109 12.55 -10.53 3.56
C ALA A 109 13.40 -11.75 3.97
N GLY A 110 14.27 -12.25 3.08
CA GLY A 110 15.18 -13.37 3.38
C GLY A 110 14.52 -14.76 3.47
N GLY A 111 13.27 -14.90 3.01
CA GLY A 111 12.52 -16.15 3.02
C GLY A 111 11.52 -16.26 1.86
N SER A 112 11.02 -17.47 1.61
CA SER A 112 10.01 -17.69 0.57
C SER A 112 8.64 -17.16 1.01
N SER A 113 7.93 -16.49 0.09
CA SER A 113 6.59 -15.97 0.35
C SER A 113 5.63 -16.36 -0.77
N ARG A 114 4.38 -16.62 -0.40
CA ARG A 114 3.26 -16.86 -1.33
C ARG A 114 2.21 -15.79 -1.12
N VAL A 115 1.92 -15.03 -2.17
CA VAL A 115 0.86 -14.01 -2.14
C VAL A 115 -0.22 -14.42 -3.12
N THR A 116 -1.44 -14.60 -2.62
CA THR A 116 -2.62 -14.88 -3.43
C THR A 116 -3.53 -13.67 -3.38
N VAL A 117 -3.88 -13.09 -4.53
CA VAL A 117 -4.73 -11.90 -4.59
C VAL A 117 -5.97 -12.17 -5.45
N THR A 118 -7.16 -11.99 -4.87
CA THR A 118 -8.45 -12.07 -5.59
C THR A 118 -8.97 -10.68 -5.89
N GLY A 119 -9.33 -10.41 -7.15
CA GLY A 119 -9.80 -9.11 -7.63
C GLY A 119 -9.86 -9.07 -9.16
N GLY A 120 -9.83 -7.86 -9.73
CA GLY A 120 -9.79 -7.67 -11.18
C GLY A 120 -8.44 -8.04 -11.79
N THR A 121 -8.45 -8.73 -12.92
CA THR A 121 -7.25 -9.07 -13.71
C THR A 121 -7.18 -8.33 -15.05
N HIS A 122 -8.30 -7.73 -15.48
CA HIS A 122 -8.47 -6.90 -16.67
C HIS A 122 -9.46 -5.77 -16.35
#